data_AF-A0A975YD62-F1
#
_entry.id   AF-A0A975YD62-F1
#
_cell.length_a   1.000
_cell.length_b   1.000
_cell.length_c   1.000
_cell.angle_alpha   90.00
_cell.angle_beta   90.00
_cell.angle_gamma   90.00
#
_symmetry.space_group_name_H-M   'P 1'
#
loop_
_entity.id
_entity.type
_entity.pdbx_description
1 polymer ?
#
loop_
_entity_poly.entity_id
_entity_poly.type
_entity_poly.pdbx_seq_one_letter_code
_entity_poly.pdbx_strand_id
1 'polypeptide(L)'
;MLLNPEKSLFIRGAIPVLLLADAPVHGALPVLTAPDGAVPRCEGWSIVPKLTLCVVDGPGEAGLVVPALAAPVIDSADGSSEPGNMADWCADAEHARGAIVLSLDQFPEVLDWDRLLGSGAARGGFLPSMS
;
A
#
# COMPACT_ATOMS: atom_id res chain seq x y z
N MET A 1 -11.71 -8.88 -4.87
CA MET A 1 -12.56 -7.85 -5.53
C MET A 1 -11.69 -6.91 -6.38
N LEU A 2 -12.22 -6.25 -7.42
CA LEU A 2 -11.46 -5.28 -8.22
C LEU A 2 -11.60 -3.88 -7.61
N LEU A 3 -10.48 -3.17 -7.40
CA LEU A 3 -10.47 -1.79 -6.90
C LEU A 3 -10.32 -0.80 -8.05
N ASN A 4 -11.01 0.34 -7.97
CA ASN A 4 -10.82 1.42 -8.93
C ASN A 4 -9.40 2.01 -8.78
N PRO A 5 -8.66 2.27 -9.88
CA PRO A 5 -7.31 2.83 -9.79
C PRO A 5 -7.23 4.17 -9.05
N GLU A 6 -8.27 5.01 -9.17
CA GLU A 6 -8.38 6.29 -8.45
C GLU A 6 -8.47 6.15 -6.92
N LYS A 7 -8.75 4.93 -6.43
CA LYS A 7 -8.76 4.58 -5.01
C LYS A 7 -7.45 3.92 -4.57
N SER A 8 -6.41 3.98 -5.40
CA SER A 8 -5.08 3.46 -5.08
C SER A 8 -4.00 4.51 -5.39
N LEU A 9 -2.94 4.52 -4.59
CA LEU A 9 -1.75 5.33 -4.83
C LEU A 9 -0.51 4.50 -4.49
N PHE A 10 0.37 4.37 -5.47
CA PHE A 10 1.64 3.67 -5.33
C PHE A 10 2.74 4.69 -5.05
N ILE A 11 3.50 4.47 -3.99
CA ILE A 11 4.53 5.38 -3.53
C ILE A 11 5.84 4.62 -3.51
N ARG A 12 6.83 5.13 -4.24
CA ARG A 12 8.16 4.55 -4.33
C ARG A 12 9.00 4.80 -3.09
N GLY A 13 10.05 4.02 -2.92
CA GLY A 13 11.02 4.17 -1.83
C GLY A 13 11.72 2.86 -1.47
N ALA A 14 12.61 2.92 -0.48
CA ALA A 14 13.35 1.74 0.00
C ALA A 14 12.42 0.62 0.51
N ILE A 15 11.29 1.01 1.09
CA ILE A 15 10.13 0.14 1.33
C ILE A 15 8.95 0.83 0.67
N PRO A 16 8.48 0.34 -0.50
CA PRO A 16 7.41 1.01 -1.21
C PRO A 16 6.08 0.87 -0.46
N VAL A 17 5.20 1.85 -0.67
CA VAL A 17 3.87 1.89 -0.05
C VAL A 17 2.78 1.80 -1.11
N LEU A 18 1.72 1.07 -0.81
CA LEU A 18 0.44 1.08 -1.52
C LEU A 18 -0.62 1.66 -0.57
N LEU A 19 -1.13 2.85 -0.88
CA LEU A 19 -2.28 3.42 -0.19
C LEU A 19 -3.56 3.01 -0.92
N LEU A 20 -4.58 2.64 -0.15
CA LEU A 20 -5.90 2.27 -0.62
C LEU A 20 -6.94 3.13 0.08
N ALA A 21 -7.82 3.76 -0.68
CA ALA A 21 -8.96 4.51 -0.15
C ALA A 21 -10.24 3.69 -0.30
N ASP A 22 -11.10 3.69 0.72
CA ASP A 22 -12.40 3.00 0.71
C ASP A 22 -12.28 1.56 0.17
N ALA A 23 -11.24 0.85 0.64
CA ALA A 23 -10.96 -0.48 0.17
C ALA A 23 -11.95 -1.47 0.79
N PRO A 24 -12.53 -2.42 0.03
CA PRO A 24 -13.49 -3.38 0.56
C PRO A 24 -12.88 -4.30 1.64
N VAL A 25 -11.54 -4.40 1.68
CA VAL A 25 -10.79 -5.17 2.67
C VAL A 25 -10.42 -4.35 3.92
N HIS A 26 -10.80 -3.08 4.02
CA HIS A 26 -10.41 -2.19 5.12
C HIS A 26 -10.66 -2.83 6.49
N GLY A 27 -11.87 -3.35 6.73
CA GLY A 27 -12.23 -3.98 8.00
C GLY A 27 -11.49 -5.30 8.30
N ALA A 28 -10.95 -5.97 7.28
CA ALA A 28 -10.20 -7.21 7.43
C ALA A 28 -8.71 -6.98 7.77
N LEU A 29 -8.19 -5.79 7.45
CA LEU A 29 -6.81 -5.41 7.77
C LEU A 29 -6.67 -5.06 9.27
N PRO A 30 -5.53 -5.37 9.90
CA PRO A 30 -5.28 -5.00 11.28
C PRO A 30 -5.20 -3.48 11.44
N VAL A 31 -5.56 -2.96 12.62
CA VAL A 31 -5.34 -1.54 12.95
C VAL A 31 -3.85 -1.27 12.98
N LEU A 32 -3.41 -0.26 12.25
CA LEU A 32 -2.01 0.13 12.23
C LEU A 32 -1.68 0.98 13.45
N THR A 33 -0.73 0.50 14.23
CA THR A 33 -0.08 1.28 15.29
C THR A 33 1.43 1.11 15.12
N ALA A 34 2.13 2.22 14.89
CA ALA A 34 3.58 2.24 14.71
C ALA A 34 4.19 3.39 15.54
N PRO A 35 4.11 3.32 16.89
CA PRO A 35 4.58 4.40 17.76
C PRO A 35 6.09 4.66 17.63
N ASP A 36 6.86 3.64 17.24
CA ASP A 36 8.31 3.74 17.02
C ASP A 36 8.67 3.88 15.53
N GLY A 37 7.68 4.15 14.66
CA GLY A 37 7.84 4.23 13.20
C GLY A 37 8.02 2.87 12.50
N ALA A 38 8.20 1.78 13.25
CA ALA A 38 8.27 0.44 12.70
C ALA A 38 6.87 -0.08 12.33
N VAL A 39 6.62 -0.24 11.03
CA VAL A 39 5.37 -0.81 10.53
C VAL A 39 5.36 -2.33 10.75
N PRO A 40 4.37 -2.89 11.48
CA PRO A 40 4.29 -4.31 11.74
C PRO A 40 3.94 -5.11 10.48
N ARG A 41 4.32 -6.39 10.49
CA ARG A 41 3.90 -7.35 9.46
C ARG A 41 2.42 -7.68 9.59
N CYS A 42 1.71 -7.75 8.47
CA CYS A 42 0.33 -8.25 8.41
C CYS A 42 0.35 -9.77 8.26
N GLU A 43 0.20 -10.49 9.38
CA GLU A 43 0.15 -11.95 9.37
C GLU A 43 -1.01 -12.49 8.53
N GLY A 44 -0.72 -13.49 7.69
CA GLY A 44 -1.69 -14.09 6.76
C GLY A 44 -2.01 -13.24 5.52
N TRP A 45 -1.38 -12.08 5.35
CA TRP A 45 -1.51 -11.25 4.16
C TRP A 45 -0.26 -11.32 3.29
N SER A 46 -0.43 -11.08 1.99
CA SER A 46 0.66 -11.02 1.04
C SER A 46 0.33 -10.10 -0.14
N ILE A 47 1.36 -9.73 -0.89
CA ILE A 47 1.23 -8.89 -2.07
C ILE A 47 1.84 -9.56 -3.31
N VAL A 48 1.20 -9.39 -4.45
CA VAL A 48 1.75 -9.78 -5.77
C VAL A 48 1.91 -8.52 -6.62
N PRO A 49 3.10 -7.87 -6.58
CA PRO A 49 3.35 -6.65 -7.34
C PRO A 49 3.67 -7.01 -8.80
N LYS A 50 2.77 -6.71 -9.74
CA LYS A 50 3.03 -6.84 -11.18
C LYS A 50 2.68 -5.54 -11.89
N LEU A 51 3.31 -5.32 -13.05
CA LEU A 51 3.17 -4.11 -13.86
C LEU A 51 1.72 -3.76 -14.20
N THR A 52 0.90 -4.75 -14.51
CA THR A 52 -0.47 -4.55 -14.96
C THR A 52 -1.49 -4.67 -13.84
N LEU A 53 -1.22 -5.52 -12.85
CA LEU A 53 -2.12 -5.85 -11.74
C LEU A 53 -1.31 -6.00 -10.45
N CYS A 54 -1.79 -5.39 -9.37
CA CYS A 54 -1.26 -5.64 -8.02
C CYS A 54 -2.32 -6.37 -7.20
N VAL A 55 -1.99 -7.55 -6.66
CA VAL A 55 -2.91 -8.32 -5.81
C VAL A 55 -2.54 -8.10 -4.36
N VAL A 56 -3.52 -7.78 -3.53
CA VAL A 56 -3.42 -7.84 -2.07
C VAL A 56 -4.26 -9.04 -1.64
N ASP A 57 -3.58 -10.09 -1.20
CA ASP A 57 -4.16 -11.37 -0.84
C ASP A 57 -4.15 -11.53 0.69
N GLY A 58 -5.26 -12.00 1.24
CA GLY A 58 -5.50 -12.08 2.67
C GLY A 58 -6.26 -13.36 3.05
N PRO A 59 -6.54 -13.55 4.35
CA PRO A 59 -7.17 -14.77 4.84
C PRO A 59 -8.62 -14.94 4.36
N GLY A 60 -9.00 -16.18 4.06
CA GLY A 60 -10.36 -16.53 3.64
C GLY A 60 -10.68 -15.96 2.25
N GLU A 61 -11.72 -15.14 2.17
CA GLU A 61 -12.11 -14.43 0.93
C GLU A 61 -11.65 -12.96 0.92
N ALA A 62 -10.85 -12.54 1.90
CA ALA A 62 -10.34 -11.18 1.98
C ALA A 62 -9.23 -10.98 0.94
N GLY A 63 -9.47 -10.09 -0.02
CA GLY A 63 -8.45 -9.75 -1.00
C GLY A 63 -8.96 -8.82 -2.09
N LEU A 64 -8.04 -8.12 -2.74
CA LEU A 64 -8.35 -7.24 -3.85
C LEU A 64 -7.28 -7.23 -4.92
N VAL A 65 -7.70 -6.81 -6.11
CA VAL A 65 -6.86 -6.59 -7.27
C VAL A 65 -6.93 -5.13 -7.63
N VAL A 66 -5.77 -4.49 -7.77
CA VAL A 66 -5.62 -3.12 -8.25
C VAL A 66 -5.16 -3.16 -9.71
N PRO A 67 -5.82 -2.48 -10.65
CA PRO A 67 -5.30 -2.26 -12.01
C PRO A 67 -4.08 -1.32 -11.97
N ALA A 68 -2.92 -1.89 -11.65
CA ALA A 68 -1.70 -1.16 -11.32
C ALA A 68 -1.23 -0.21 -12.44
N LEU A 69 -1.38 -0.61 -13.71
CA LEU A 69 -0.96 0.21 -14.85
C LEU A 69 -1.71 1.55 -14.95
N ALA A 70 -2.96 1.59 -14.45
CA ALA A 70 -3.81 2.79 -14.51
C ALA A 70 -3.79 3.58 -13.20
N ALA A 71 -3.09 3.11 -12.18
CA ALA A 71 -3.02 3.76 -10.89
C ALA A 71 -1.88 4.77 -10.84
N PRO A 72 -2.04 5.89 -10.10
CA PRO A 72 -0.97 6.85 -9.94
C PRO A 72 0.21 6.24 -9.18
N VAL A 73 1.41 6.57 -9.65
CA VAL A 73 2.69 6.27 -8.98
C VAL A 73 3.39 7.58 -8.70
N ILE A 74 3.88 7.78 -7.48
CA ILE A 74 4.68 8.94 -7.11
C ILE A 74 6.01 8.51 -6.50
N ASP A 75 7.03 9.33 -6.70
CA ASP A 75 8.25 9.25 -5.91
C ASP A 75 8.02 9.91 -4.54
N SER A 76 8.65 9.37 -3.50
CA SER A 76 8.69 9.99 -2.16
C SER A 76 10.09 10.44 -1.78
N ALA A 77 11.05 10.39 -2.71
CA ALA A 77 12.32 11.08 -2.55
C ALA A 77 12.04 12.58 -2.29
N ASP A 78 12.41 13.04 -1.10
CA ASP A 78 12.47 14.46 -0.71
C ASP A 78 11.14 15.23 -0.58
N GLY A 79 10.02 14.54 -0.39
CA GLY A 79 8.72 15.18 -0.13
C GLY A 79 8.10 15.89 -1.34
N SER A 80 8.68 15.71 -2.52
CA SER A 80 8.08 16.10 -3.80
C SER A 80 7.26 14.93 -4.38
N SER A 81 5.99 15.18 -4.71
CA SER A 81 5.11 14.21 -5.38
C SER A 81 5.36 14.16 -6.89
N GLU A 82 6.61 13.87 -7.29
CA GLU A 82 6.95 13.73 -8.71
C GLU A 82 6.33 12.44 -9.27
N PRO A 83 5.85 12.44 -10.53
CA PRO A 83 5.34 11.24 -11.16
C PRO A 83 6.42 10.13 -11.21
N GLY A 84 6.08 8.96 -10.66
CA GLY A 84 6.90 7.75 -10.74
C GLY A 84 6.42 6.79 -11.84
N ASN A 85 7.07 5.63 -11.92
CA ASN A 85 6.68 4.55 -12.83
C ASN A 85 6.43 3.24 -12.06
N MET A 86 5.41 2.50 -12.50
CA MET A 86 5.02 1.21 -11.90
C MET A 86 6.14 0.16 -11.98
N ALA A 87 6.97 0.19 -13.03
CA ALA A 87 8.10 -0.74 -13.14
C ALA A 87 9.12 -0.55 -12.02
N ASP A 88 9.40 0.70 -11.68
CA ASP A 88 10.34 1.02 -10.61
C ASP A 88 9.73 0.69 -9.25
N TRP A 89 8.43 0.95 -9.06
CA TRP A 89 7.72 0.52 -7.84
C TRP A 89 7.73 -1.00 -7.65
N CYS A 90 7.54 -1.78 -8.72
CA CYS A 90 7.68 -3.24 -8.66
C CYS A 90 9.10 -3.67 -8.28
N ALA A 91 10.13 -3.01 -8.82
CA ALA A 91 11.52 -3.28 -8.47
C ALA A 91 11.83 -2.94 -7.00
N ASP A 92 11.30 -1.81 -6.50
CA ASP A 92 11.37 -1.42 -5.09
C ASP A 92 10.73 -2.51 -4.21
N ALA A 93 9.57 -3.05 -4.61
CA ALA A 93 8.85 -4.06 -3.84
C ALA A 93 9.56 -5.42 -3.84
N GLU A 94 10.19 -5.78 -4.96
CA GLU A 94 11.03 -6.97 -5.04
C GLU A 94 12.27 -6.84 -4.14
N HIS A 95 12.94 -5.68 -4.16
CA HIS A 95 14.08 -5.41 -3.30
C HIS A 95 13.71 -5.47 -1.80
N ALA A 96 12.57 -4.88 -1.44
CA ALA A 96 12.04 -4.91 -0.09
C ALA A 96 11.43 -6.27 0.32
N ARG A 97 11.26 -7.20 -0.64
CA ARG A 97 10.55 -8.49 -0.47
C ARG A 97 9.11 -8.31 0.01
N GLY A 98 8.45 -7.23 -0.44
CA GLY A 98 7.12 -6.84 -0.03
C GLY A 98 6.88 -5.34 -0.15
N ALA A 99 5.76 -4.90 0.40
CA ALA A 99 5.39 -3.49 0.45
C ALA A 99 4.59 -3.20 1.72
N ILE A 100 4.58 -1.94 2.15
CA ILE A 100 3.61 -1.48 3.15
C ILE A 100 2.28 -1.25 2.41
N VAL A 101 1.19 -1.84 2.90
CA VAL A 101 -0.16 -1.60 2.37
C VAL A 101 -0.99 -0.96 3.46
N LEU A 102 -1.53 0.22 3.17
CA LEU A 102 -2.36 1.00 4.09
C LEU A 102 -3.72 1.23 3.47
N SER A 103 -4.76 0.95 4.24
CA SER A 103 -6.15 1.22 3.89
C SER A 103 -6.68 2.35 4.76
N LEU A 104 -7.33 3.31 4.10
CA LEU A 104 -7.91 4.53 4.66
C LEU A 104 -9.37 4.64 4.21
N ASP A 105 -10.19 5.37 4.95
CA ASP A 105 -11.56 5.69 4.49
C ASP A 105 -11.54 6.56 3.22
N GLN A 106 -10.61 7.52 3.17
CA GLN A 106 -10.39 8.41 2.04
C GLN A 106 -8.93 8.84 1.97
N PHE A 107 -8.46 9.25 0.79
CA PHE A 107 -7.14 9.84 0.67
C PHE A 107 -7.07 11.22 1.35
N PRO A 108 -5.99 11.50 2.11
CA PRO A 108 -5.77 12.83 2.62
C PRO A 108 -5.34 13.76 1.48
N GLU A 109 -5.70 15.04 1.56
CA GLU A 109 -5.22 16.07 0.61
C GLU A 109 -3.70 16.23 0.68
N VAL A 110 -3.14 16.06 1.89
CA VAL A 110 -1.70 16.13 2.16
C VAL A 110 -1.30 14.87 2.93
N LEU A 111 -0.31 14.15 2.40
CA LEU A 111 0.20 12.93 3.03
C LEU A 111 1.21 13.29 4.13
N ASP A 112 0.75 13.23 5.37
CA ASP A 112 1.56 13.37 6.58
C ASP A 112 1.68 12.00 7.24
N TRP A 113 2.86 11.38 7.10
CA TRP A 113 3.12 10.02 7.59
C TRP A 113 2.99 9.90 9.10
N ASP A 114 3.52 10.87 9.86
CA ASP A 114 3.49 10.85 11.32
C ASP A 114 2.04 10.91 11.82
N ARG A 115 1.23 11.79 11.21
CA ARG A 115 -0.19 11.89 11.52
C ARG A 115 -0.95 10.62 11.11
N LEU A 116 -0.67 10.08 9.93
CA LEU A 116 -1.35 8.90 9.41
C LEU A 116 -1.09 7.69 10.32
N LEU A 117 0.16 7.46 10.71
CA LEU A 117 0.58 6.35 11.57
C LEU A 117 0.17 6.55 13.04
N GLY A 118 0.05 7.79 13.52
CA GLY A 118 -0.36 8.13 14.88
C GLY A 118 -1.87 8.22 15.12
N SER A 119 -2.69 8.37 14.07
CA SER A 119 -4.13 8.61 14.19
C SER A 119 -4.98 7.37 14.53
N GLY A 120 -4.47 6.17 14.27
CA GLY A 120 -5.22 4.91 14.35
C GLY A 120 -6.32 4.75 13.27
N ALA A 121 -6.43 5.69 12.32
CA ALA A 121 -7.40 5.63 11.23
C ALA A 121 -6.94 4.71 10.08
N ALA A 122 -5.63 4.49 9.96
CA ALA A 122 -5.07 3.58 8.97
C ALA A 122 -5.13 2.12 9.44
N ARG A 123 -5.40 1.23 8.49
CA ARG A 123 -5.31 -0.22 8.68
C ARG A 123 -4.33 -0.83 7.70
N GLY A 124 -3.67 -1.90 8.12
CA GLY A 124 -2.70 -2.62 7.31
C GLY A 124 -1.32 -2.64 7.96
N GLY A 125 -0.29 -2.70 7.13
CA GLY A 125 1.08 -2.97 7.57
C GLY A 125 1.94 -3.52 6.44
N PHE A 126 3.06 -4.16 6.78
CA PHE A 126 3.96 -4.75 5.80
C PHE A 126 3.41 -6.09 5.30
N LEU A 127 3.23 -6.21 3.98
CA LEU A 127 2.82 -7.42 3.30
C LEU A 127 4.01 -8.02 2.54
N PRO A 128 4.43 -9.25 2.84
CA PRO A 128 5.47 -9.94 2.08
C PRO A 128 5.04 -10.20 0.64
N SER A 129 5.99 -10.11 -0.30
CA SER A 129 5.73 -10.52 -1.68
C SER A 129 5.63 -12.04 -1.77
N MET A 130 4.61 -12.58 -2.45
CA MET A 130 4.63 -13.99 -2.84
C MET A 130 5.63 -14.17 -3.99
N SER A 131 6.63 -15.01 -3.76
CA SER A 131 7.59 -15.49 -4.77
C SER A 131 6.95 -16.50 -5.72
#